data_AF-A0A6J5WHQ8-F1
#
_entry.id   AF-A0A6J5WHQ8-F1
#
_cell.length_a   1.000
_cell.length_b   1.000
_cell.length_c   1.000
_cell.angle_alpha   90.00
_cell.angle_beta   90.00
_cell.angle_gamma   90.00
#
_symmetry.space_group_name_H-M   'P 1'
#
loop_
_entity.id
_entity.type
_entity.pdbx_description
1 polymer ?
#
loop_
_entity_poly.entity_id
_entity_poly.type
_entity_poly.pdbx_seq_one_letter_code
_entity_poly.pdbx_strand_id
1 'polypeptide(L)'
;MDMQKSSIQKDTKSPESILDDQPDKLEKLSNCLSRYQVRRWCAFEWFYSAIDYPWFAKREFVEYLDHVGLGHVPRLTRVEWGVIRSSLGRPQRFSEQFLKEEKEKLNQYRESVRTHYAELNAGTRDGLLTDSARPLSIGQHVIAFHPRAREIHNGIVLTVDRSRCSVQFDQLELGVEYIMV
;
A
#
# COMPACT_ATOMS: atom_id res chain seq x y z
N MET A 1 35.47 23.73 21.47
CA MET A 1 35.71 22.36 20.98
C MET A 1 34.40 21.91 20.37
N ASP A 2 34.19 22.32 19.13
CA ASP A 2 32.94 22.18 18.41
C ASP A 2 32.97 20.89 17.60
N MET A 3 32.06 19.98 17.90
CA MET A 3 31.91 18.72 17.18
C MET A 3 31.06 18.96 15.93
N GLN A 4 31.74 18.90 14.79
CA GLN A 4 31.21 19.04 13.45
C GLN A 4 30.28 17.86 13.12
N LYS A 5 28.98 18.14 12.91
CA LYS A 5 28.02 17.16 12.38
C LYS A 5 28.34 16.91 10.90
N SER A 6 28.70 15.68 10.55
CA SER A 6 28.84 15.22 9.17
C SER A 6 27.45 15.10 8.51
N SER A 7 27.21 15.94 7.50
CA SER A 7 26.00 15.86 6.66
C SER A 7 26.17 14.72 5.66
N ILE A 8 25.39 13.65 5.82
CA ILE A 8 25.26 12.59 4.81
C ILE A 8 24.29 13.13 3.76
N GLN A 9 24.83 13.59 2.63
CA GLN A 9 24.04 13.92 1.45
C GLN A 9 23.42 12.62 0.91
N LYS A 10 22.11 12.44 1.12
CA LYS A 10 21.32 11.48 0.36
C LYS A 10 20.98 12.15 -0.96
N ASP A 11 21.76 11.84 -2.01
CA ASP A 11 21.42 12.17 -3.38
C ASP A 11 20.05 11.57 -3.72
N THR A 12 19.02 12.39 -3.61
CA THR A 12 17.67 12.05 -4.04
C THR A 12 17.61 12.37 -5.52
N LYS A 13 18.11 11.45 -6.35
CA LYS A 13 17.94 11.53 -7.80
C LYS A 13 16.45 11.66 -8.11
N SER A 14 16.07 12.70 -8.85
CA SER A 14 14.71 12.88 -9.32
C SER A 14 14.30 11.70 -10.21
N PRO A 15 13.00 11.30 -10.22
CA PRO A 15 12.53 10.17 -11.02
C PRO A 15 12.79 10.33 -12.52
N GLU A 16 12.92 11.57 -13.02
CA GLU A 16 13.27 11.86 -14.41
C GLU A 16 14.69 11.40 -14.79
N SER A 17 15.64 11.43 -13.84
CA SER A 17 17.05 11.05 -14.10
C SER A 17 17.29 9.53 -14.16
N ILE A 18 16.31 8.71 -13.77
CA ILE A 18 16.42 7.23 -13.80
C ILE A 18 16.01 6.67 -15.17
N LEU A 19 15.21 7.42 -15.94
CA LEU A 19 14.65 6.97 -17.21
C LEU A 19 15.64 7.07 -18.38
N ASP A 20 16.65 7.91 -18.28
CA ASP A 20 17.58 8.21 -19.39
C ASP A 20 18.73 7.19 -19.52
N ASP A 21 18.99 6.38 -18.49
CA ASP A 21 20.18 5.50 -18.44
C ASP A 21 20.02 4.15 -19.18
N GLN A 22 18.79 3.76 -19.62
CA GLN A 22 18.52 2.44 -20.23
C GLN A 22 17.26 2.42 -21.15
N PRO A 23 17.29 3.01 -22.36
CA PRO A 23 16.14 3.03 -23.28
C PRO A 23 15.62 1.63 -23.65
N ASP A 24 16.53 0.66 -23.83
CA ASP A 24 16.18 -0.74 -24.17
C ASP A 24 15.30 -1.44 -23.12
N LYS A 25 15.41 -1.04 -21.85
CA LYS A 25 14.58 -1.61 -20.76
C LYS A 25 13.18 -1.04 -20.79
N LEU A 26 13.02 0.24 -21.12
CA LEU A 26 11.73 0.90 -21.27
C LEU A 26 10.95 0.32 -22.45
N GLU A 27 11.61 0.06 -23.59
CA GLU A 27 10.95 -0.58 -24.73
C GLU A 27 10.48 -2.00 -24.41
N LYS A 28 11.31 -2.80 -23.73
CA LYS A 28 10.92 -4.15 -23.30
C LYS A 28 9.76 -4.11 -22.31
N LEU A 29 9.78 -3.19 -21.35
CA LEU A 29 8.67 -2.99 -20.41
C LEU A 29 7.39 -2.56 -21.12
N SER A 30 7.46 -1.60 -22.05
CA SER A 30 6.32 -1.18 -22.87
C SER A 30 5.71 -2.36 -23.63
N ASN A 31 6.55 -3.19 -24.25
CA ASN A 31 6.13 -4.40 -24.93
C ASN A 31 5.46 -5.40 -23.98
N CYS A 32 5.98 -5.59 -22.76
CA CYS A 32 5.34 -6.44 -21.75
C CYS A 32 4.00 -5.88 -21.26
N LEU A 33 3.92 -4.58 -21.04
CA LEU A 33 2.72 -3.86 -20.58
C LEU A 33 1.67 -3.69 -21.68
N SER A 34 1.98 -3.95 -22.95
CA SER A 34 0.96 -4.06 -24.00
C SER A 34 -0.10 -5.13 -23.66
N ARG A 35 0.28 -6.16 -22.91
CA ARG A 35 -0.61 -7.26 -22.50
C ARG A 35 -1.46 -6.86 -21.30
N TYR A 36 -2.79 -6.89 -21.47
CA TYR A 36 -3.75 -6.60 -20.39
C TYR A 36 -3.51 -7.42 -19.11
N GLN A 37 -3.17 -8.72 -19.23
CA GLN A 37 -2.92 -9.58 -18.07
C GLN A 37 -1.76 -9.06 -17.21
N VAL A 38 -0.70 -8.55 -17.84
CA VAL A 38 0.46 -7.99 -17.16
C VAL A 38 0.07 -6.67 -16.51
N ARG A 39 -0.61 -5.77 -17.22
CA ARG A 39 -1.11 -4.50 -16.64
C ARG A 39 -2.01 -4.74 -15.43
N ARG A 40 -2.91 -5.71 -15.53
CA ARG A 40 -3.80 -6.09 -14.43
C ARG A 40 -3.03 -6.65 -13.23
N TRP A 41 -2.02 -7.48 -13.47
CA TRP A 41 -1.15 -7.98 -12.40
C TRP A 41 -0.38 -6.82 -11.75
N CYS A 42 0.20 -5.92 -12.55
CA CYS A 42 0.87 -4.72 -12.04
C CYS A 42 -0.05 -3.86 -11.18
N ALA A 43 -1.30 -3.66 -11.61
CA ALA A 43 -2.29 -2.94 -10.81
C ALA A 43 -2.49 -3.60 -9.44
N PHE A 44 -2.66 -4.92 -9.36
CA PHE A 44 -2.83 -5.58 -8.06
C PHE A 44 -1.58 -5.63 -7.18
N GLU A 45 -0.39 -5.57 -7.78
CA GLU A 45 0.88 -5.60 -7.06
C GLU A 45 1.29 -4.22 -6.52
N TRP A 46 0.96 -3.15 -7.24
CA TRP A 46 1.47 -1.80 -6.92
C TRP A 46 0.38 -0.76 -6.66
N PHE A 47 -0.89 -1.07 -6.91
CA PHE A 47 -2.00 -0.14 -6.72
C PHE A 47 -2.92 -0.58 -5.58
N TYR A 48 -2.55 -0.15 -4.37
CA TYR A 48 -3.33 -0.36 -3.14
C TYR A 48 -4.08 0.92 -2.76
N SER A 49 -5.17 0.77 -2.00
CA SER A 49 -5.81 1.94 -1.38
C SER A 49 -4.84 2.60 -0.41
N ALA A 50 -4.97 3.90 -0.19
CA ALA A 50 -4.14 4.61 0.77
C ALA A 50 -4.24 3.98 2.18
N ILE A 51 -5.44 3.52 2.56
CA ILE A 51 -5.71 2.90 3.86
C ILE A 51 -5.01 1.54 3.99
N ASP A 52 -4.91 0.80 2.89
CA ASP A 52 -4.31 -0.54 2.85
C ASP A 52 -2.79 -0.53 2.89
N TYR A 53 -2.15 0.55 2.44
CA TYR A 53 -0.70 0.62 2.33
C TYR A 53 0.02 0.37 3.68
N PRO A 54 -0.37 1.01 4.80
CA PRO A 54 0.21 0.69 6.12
C PRO A 54 0.02 -0.77 6.54
N TRP A 55 -1.14 -1.37 6.24
CA TRP A 55 -1.41 -2.77 6.55
C TRP A 55 -0.45 -3.71 5.82
N PHE A 56 -0.21 -3.47 4.53
CA PHE A 56 0.72 -4.28 3.74
C PHE A 56 2.20 -3.95 3.97
N ALA A 57 2.50 -2.73 4.42
CA ALA A 57 3.86 -2.35 4.83
C ALA A 57 4.29 -3.08 6.11
N LYS A 58 3.32 -3.43 6.97
CA LYS A 58 3.53 -4.19 8.20
C LYS A 58 4.05 -5.60 7.89
N ARG A 59 5.11 -6.00 8.59
CA ARG A 59 5.72 -7.33 8.46
C ARG A 59 5.59 -8.07 9.78
N GLU A 60 4.45 -8.69 10.02
CA GLU A 60 4.15 -9.38 11.29
C GLU A 60 5.23 -10.40 11.69
N PHE A 61 5.79 -11.12 10.71
CA PHE A 61 6.88 -12.06 10.97
C PHE A 61 8.17 -11.38 11.42
N VAL A 62 8.51 -10.22 10.86
CA VAL A 62 9.69 -9.45 11.26
C VAL A 62 9.47 -8.85 12.65
N GLU A 63 8.29 -8.30 12.91
CA GLU A 63 7.93 -7.80 14.24
C GLU A 63 7.98 -8.89 15.30
N TYR A 64 7.53 -10.10 14.96
CA TYR A 64 7.67 -11.26 15.83
C TYR A 64 9.15 -11.55 16.12
N LEU A 65 10.00 -11.60 15.08
CA LEU A 65 11.44 -11.82 15.25
C LEU A 65 12.09 -10.75 16.12
N ASP A 66 11.73 -9.48 15.93
CA ASP A 66 12.20 -8.38 16.77
C ASP A 66 11.75 -8.55 18.22
N HIS A 67 10.47 -8.92 18.44
CA HIS A 67 9.91 -9.14 19.77
C HIS A 67 10.59 -10.29 20.53
N VAL A 68 10.98 -11.37 19.85
CA VAL A 68 11.73 -12.48 20.46
C VAL A 68 13.24 -12.23 20.50
N GLY A 69 13.71 -11.05 20.10
CA GLY A 69 15.12 -10.66 20.14
C GLY A 69 15.97 -11.25 19.01
N LEU A 70 15.37 -11.81 17.97
CA LEU A 70 16.03 -12.43 16.82
C LEU A 70 16.13 -11.52 15.58
N GLY A 71 15.59 -10.30 15.64
CA GLY A 71 15.58 -9.34 14.52
C GLY A 71 16.96 -9.01 13.93
N HIS A 72 17.99 -9.00 14.77
CA HIS A 72 19.37 -8.70 14.38
C HIS A 72 20.15 -9.92 13.86
N VAL A 73 19.56 -11.12 13.91
CA VAL A 73 20.26 -12.37 13.57
C VAL A 73 20.25 -12.56 12.06
N PRO A 74 21.42 -12.49 11.38
CA PRO A 74 21.47 -12.49 9.92
C PRO A 74 21.21 -13.87 9.30
N ARG A 75 21.48 -14.96 10.04
CA ARG A 75 21.35 -16.34 9.56
C ARG A 75 20.95 -17.25 10.71
N LEU A 76 19.93 -18.05 10.48
CA LEU A 76 19.51 -19.14 11.37
C LEU A 76 19.64 -20.46 10.60
N THR A 77 20.03 -21.50 11.32
CA THR A 77 20.10 -22.88 10.83
C THR A 77 18.70 -23.45 10.62
N ARG A 78 18.62 -24.55 9.86
CA ARG A 78 17.34 -25.23 9.60
C ARG A 78 16.63 -25.66 10.89
N VAL A 79 17.40 -26.05 11.92
CA VAL A 79 16.86 -26.49 13.23
C VAL A 79 16.29 -25.31 13.99
N GLU A 80 17.02 -24.19 14.08
CA GLU A 80 16.55 -22.96 14.73
C GLU A 80 15.30 -22.40 14.03
N TRP A 81 15.28 -22.41 12.70
CA TRP A 81 14.07 -22.09 11.93
C TRP A 81 12.92 -23.06 12.21
N GLY A 82 13.22 -24.33 12.52
CA GLY A 82 12.23 -25.31 12.97
C GLY A 82 11.58 -24.88 14.27
N VAL A 83 12.37 -24.49 15.27
CA VAL A 83 11.89 -24.00 16.58
C VAL A 83 10.99 -22.77 16.41
N ILE A 84 11.43 -21.78 15.63
CA ILE A 84 10.67 -20.54 15.37
C ILE A 84 9.33 -20.82 14.65
N ARG A 85 9.32 -21.70 13.64
CA ARG A 85 8.05 -22.02 12.97
C ARG A 85 7.11 -22.81 13.87
N SER A 86 7.64 -23.64 14.76
CA SER A 86 6.83 -24.38 15.73
C SER A 86 6.22 -23.50 16.81
N SER A 87 6.88 -22.41 17.22
CA SER A 87 6.32 -21.45 18.19
C SER A 87 5.20 -20.59 17.62
N LEU A 88 5.21 -20.35 16.30
CA LEU A 88 4.15 -19.61 15.58
C LEU A 88 2.89 -20.46 15.31
N GLY A 89 2.84 -21.69 15.81
CA GLY A 89 1.72 -22.60 15.66
C GLY A 89 1.82 -23.49 14.42
N ARG A 90 0.68 -23.93 13.89
CA ARG A 90 0.66 -24.77 12.69
C ARG A 90 1.05 -23.93 11.48
N PRO A 91 2.04 -24.35 10.66
CA PRO A 91 2.32 -23.68 9.40
C PRO A 91 1.05 -23.59 8.57
N GLN A 92 0.55 -22.37 8.35
CA GLN A 92 -0.61 -22.17 7.49
C GLN A 92 -0.22 -22.51 6.06
N ARG A 93 -0.87 -23.53 5.51
CA ARG A 93 -0.78 -23.81 4.08
C ARG A 93 -1.56 -22.73 3.35
N PHE A 94 -1.00 -22.24 2.24
CA PHE A 94 -1.76 -21.43 1.31
C PHE A 94 -2.99 -22.23 0.85
N SER A 95 -4.16 -21.79 1.29
CA SER A 95 -5.43 -22.47 1.09
C SER A 95 -6.53 -21.41 0.94
N GLU A 96 -7.68 -21.81 0.40
CA GLU A 96 -8.80 -20.89 0.25
C GLU A 96 -9.30 -20.37 1.60
N GLN A 97 -9.32 -21.21 2.63
CA GLN A 97 -9.66 -20.80 3.99
C GLN A 97 -8.68 -19.76 4.54
N PHE A 98 -7.38 -19.98 4.35
CA PHE A 98 -6.35 -19.00 4.75
C PHE A 98 -6.59 -17.64 4.09
N LEU A 99 -6.84 -17.62 2.77
CA LEU A 99 -7.12 -16.37 2.05
C LEU A 99 -8.38 -15.67 2.58
N LYS A 100 -9.41 -16.43 2.96
CA LYS A 100 -10.63 -15.89 3.55
C LYS A 100 -10.36 -15.24 4.91
N GLU A 101 -9.59 -15.91 5.76
CA GLU A 101 -9.19 -15.40 7.08
C GLU A 101 -8.35 -14.12 6.97
N GLU A 102 -7.35 -14.09 6.07
CA GLU A 102 -6.51 -12.91 5.85
C GLU A 102 -7.30 -11.73 5.26
N LYS A 103 -8.24 -12.01 4.34
CA LYS A 103 -9.13 -10.99 3.79
C LYS A 103 -10.07 -10.41 4.86
N GLU A 104 -10.52 -11.25 5.78
CA GLU A 104 -11.38 -10.83 6.89
C GLU A 104 -10.62 -9.92 7.86
N LYS A 105 -9.38 -10.27 8.23
CA LYS A 105 -8.51 -9.38 9.03
C LYS A 105 -8.31 -8.02 8.36
N LEU A 106 -8.04 -8.00 7.06
CA LEU A 106 -7.90 -6.75 6.29
C LEU A 106 -9.20 -5.92 6.32
N ASN A 107 -10.37 -6.56 6.19
CA ASN A 107 -11.65 -5.86 6.25
C ASN A 107 -11.90 -5.25 7.64
N GLN A 108 -11.61 -5.99 8.71
CA GLN A 108 -11.72 -5.49 10.09
C GLN A 108 -10.81 -4.28 10.32
N TYR A 109 -9.58 -4.34 9.82
CA TYR A 109 -8.67 -3.19 9.84
C TYR A 109 -9.24 -1.98 9.09
N ARG A 110 -9.73 -2.18 7.85
CA ARG A 110 -10.37 -1.11 7.07
C ARG A 110 -11.56 -0.48 7.81
N GLU A 111 -12.41 -1.29 8.42
CA GLU A 111 -13.56 -0.81 9.19
C GLU A 111 -13.14 -0.02 10.43
N SER A 112 -12.08 -0.46 11.11
CA SER A 112 -11.49 0.27 12.24
C SER A 112 -10.99 1.65 11.81
N VAL A 113 -10.22 1.72 10.71
CA VAL A 113 -9.71 3.00 10.18
C VAL A 113 -10.85 3.91 9.72
N ARG A 114 -11.84 3.39 8.99
CA ARG A 114 -13.00 4.18 8.53
C ARG A 114 -13.84 4.70 9.70
N THR A 115 -13.99 3.92 10.76
CA THR A 115 -14.71 4.35 11.97
C THR A 115 -13.94 5.46 12.67
N HIS A 116 -12.62 5.33 12.77
CA HIS A 116 -11.76 6.39 13.28
C HIS A 116 -11.86 7.69 12.46
N TYR A 117 -11.90 7.60 11.13
CA TYR A 117 -12.09 8.79 10.29
C TYR A 117 -13.46 9.46 10.50
N ALA A 118 -14.52 8.67 10.73
CA ALA A 118 -15.84 9.21 11.04
C ALA A 118 -15.84 9.94 12.39
N GLU A 119 -15.15 9.40 13.41
CA GLU A 119 -14.97 10.04 14.72
C GLU A 119 -14.17 11.35 14.62
N LEU A 120 -13.11 11.37 13.81
CA LEU A 120 -12.32 12.57 13.53
C LEU A 120 -13.17 13.67 12.86
N ASN A 121 -13.94 13.31 11.83
CA ASN A 121 -14.83 14.26 11.15
C ASN A 121 -15.95 14.78 12.05
N ALA A 122 -16.39 13.97 13.03
CA ALA A 122 -17.38 14.37 14.03
C ALA A 122 -16.77 15.23 15.16
N GLY A 123 -15.45 15.38 15.22
CA GLY A 123 -14.75 16.14 16.27
C GLY A 123 -14.72 15.46 17.64
N THR A 124 -15.05 14.16 17.70
CA THR A 124 -15.15 13.40 18.97
C THR A 124 -13.78 12.93 19.48
N ARG A 125 -12.81 12.81 18.57
CA ARG A 125 -11.46 12.31 18.85
C ARG A 125 -10.44 13.20 18.18
N ASP A 126 -9.28 13.40 18.82
CA ASP A 126 -8.20 14.23 18.29
C ASP A 126 -6.97 13.37 17.93
N GLY A 127 -6.33 13.70 16.82
CA GLY A 127 -5.14 13.02 16.28
C GLY A 127 -5.41 11.82 15.36
N LEU A 128 -4.60 11.69 14.29
CA LEU A 128 -4.61 10.54 13.39
C LEU A 128 -4.06 9.30 14.13
N LEU A 129 -4.59 8.11 13.84
CA LEU A 129 -3.94 6.86 14.25
C LEU A 129 -2.49 6.89 13.73
N THR A 130 -1.53 6.80 14.64
CA THR A 130 -0.10 6.73 14.31
C THR A 130 0.10 5.68 13.22
N ASP A 131 0.70 6.09 12.10
CA ASP A 131 0.99 5.26 10.92
C ASP A 131 -0.18 4.95 9.96
N SER A 132 -1.40 5.45 10.21
CA SER A 132 -2.50 5.35 9.24
C SER A 132 -2.41 6.42 8.15
N ALA A 133 -2.92 6.12 6.96
CA ALA A 133 -3.05 7.12 5.90
C ALA A 133 -3.97 8.26 6.33
N ARG A 134 -3.84 9.42 5.68
CA ARG A 134 -4.76 10.54 5.89
C ARG A 134 -6.06 10.30 5.12
N PRO A 135 -7.23 10.69 5.67
CA PRO A 135 -8.48 10.67 4.93
C PRO A 135 -8.36 11.49 3.63
N LEU A 136 -9.04 11.04 2.58
CA LEU A 136 -9.14 11.81 1.34
C LEU A 136 -9.93 13.10 1.58
N SER A 137 -9.50 14.18 0.95
CA SER A 137 -10.19 15.48 0.99
C SER A 137 -10.82 15.81 -0.36
N ILE A 138 -11.92 16.57 -0.35
CA ILE A 138 -12.52 17.10 -1.57
C ILE A 138 -11.50 18.03 -2.28
N GLY A 139 -11.37 17.90 -3.59
CA GLY A 139 -10.40 18.63 -4.41
C GLY A 139 -9.01 17.99 -4.44
N GLN A 140 -8.78 16.88 -3.74
CA GLN A 140 -7.49 16.19 -3.77
C GLN A 140 -7.27 15.49 -5.11
N HIS A 141 -6.07 15.68 -5.69
CA HIS A 141 -5.61 14.89 -6.83
C HIS A 141 -5.27 13.47 -6.38
N VAL A 142 -5.86 12.50 -7.07
CA VAL A 142 -5.70 11.07 -6.78
C VAL A 142 -5.44 10.30 -8.06
N ILE A 143 -4.80 9.16 -7.90
CA ILE A 143 -4.75 8.11 -8.91
C ILE A 143 -5.82 7.11 -8.51
N ALA A 144 -6.67 6.69 -9.44
CA ALA A 144 -7.79 5.80 -9.15
C ALA A 144 -8.03 4.76 -10.24
N PHE A 145 -8.51 3.58 -9.84
CA PHE A 145 -8.86 2.52 -10.79
C PHE A 145 -10.26 2.74 -11.33
N HIS A 146 -10.38 2.92 -12.64
CA HIS A 146 -11.64 3.19 -13.30
C HIS A 146 -12.45 1.89 -13.52
N PRO A 147 -13.68 1.77 -13.00
CA PRO A 147 -14.43 0.50 -13.02
C PRO A 147 -14.80 0.01 -14.43
N ARG A 148 -15.16 0.92 -15.34
CA ARG A 148 -15.52 0.58 -16.73
C ARG A 148 -14.31 0.33 -17.64
N ALA A 149 -13.38 1.29 -17.70
CA ALA A 149 -12.16 1.17 -18.50
C ALA A 149 -11.22 0.05 -17.99
N ARG A 150 -11.30 -0.32 -16.71
CA ARG A 150 -10.42 -1.30 -16.03
C ARG A 150 -8.94 -0.91 -16.09
N GLU A 151 -8.69 0.40 -16.07
CA GLU A 151 -7.38 1.02 -16.14
C GLU A 151 -7.24 2.06 -15.02
N ILE A 152 -6.00 2.44 -14.75
CA ILE A 152 -5.66 3.39 -13.70
C ILE A 152 -5.53 4.78 -14.34
N HIS A 153 -6.23 5.77 -13.79
CA HIS A 153 -6.21 7.12 -14.30
C HIS A 153 -6.09 8.13 -13.16
N ASN A 154 -5.59 9.32 -13.51
CA ASN A 154 -5.57 10.46 -12.62
C ASN A 154 -6.95 11.12 -12.57
N GLY A 155 -7.27 11.71 -11.43
CA GLY A 155 -8.49 12.48 -11.26
C GLY A 155 -8.51 13.28 -9.98
N ILE A 156 -9.62 13.97 -9.76
CA ILE A 156 -9.87 14.83 -8.60
C ILE A 156 -11.06 14.28 -7.82
N VAL A 157 -10.91 14.20 -6.50
CA VAL A 157 -11.98 13.78 -5.59
C VAL A 157 -13.05 14.88 -5.51
N LEU A 158 -14.29 14.56 -5.89
CA LEU A 158 -15.43 15.49 -5.80
C LEU A 158 -16.19 15.33 -4.48
N THR A 159 -16.45 14.09 -4.07
CA THR A 159 -17.13 13.78 -2.81
C THR A 159 -16.44 12.63 -2.09
N VAL A 160 -16.49 12.66 -0.75
CA VAL A 160 -15.94 11.61 0.11
C VAL A 160 -17.04 11.17 1.07
N ASP A 161 -17.46 9.91 0.93
CA ASP A 161 -18.32 9.21 1.89
C ASP A 161 -17.47 8.26 2.75
N ARG A 162 -18.10 7.56 3.70
CA ARG A 162 -17.41 6.64 4.64
C ARG A 162 -16.60 5.52 3.96
N SER A 163 -17.08 5.00 2.83
CA SER A 163 -16.48 3.83 2.14
C SER A 163 -16.38 4.00 0.62
N ARG A 164 -16.73 5.18 0.11
CA ARG A 164 -16.71 5.47 -1.32
C ARG A 164 -16.37 6.94 -1.55
N CYS A 165 -15.72 7.23 -2.66
CA CYS A 165 -15.54 8.59 -3.15
C CYS A 165 -16.04 8.69 -4.58
N SER A 166 -16.42 9.90 -5.00
CA SER A 166 -16.59 10.18 -6.42
C SER A 166 -15.32 10.86 -6.93
N VAL A 167 -14.81 10.37 -8.06
CA VAL A 167 -13.62 10.90 -8.71
C VAL A 167 -14.00 11.37 -10.10
N GLN A 168 -13.71 12.63 -10.39
CA GLN A 168 -13.72 13.17 -11.74
C GLN A 168 -12.37 12.86 -12.36
N PHE A 169 -12.36 12.04 -13.40
CA PHE A 169 -11.14 11.71 -14.11
C PHE A 169 -10.72 12.84 -15.06
N ASP A 170 -9.41 12.99 -15.25
CA ASP A 170 -8.85 14.04 -16.12
C ASP A 170 -9.25 13.83 -17.59
N GLN A 171 -9.46 12.58 -17.99
CA GLN A 171 -9.95 12.24 -19.32
C GLN A 171 -11.47 12.44 -19.39
N LEU A 172 -11.90 13.37 -20.24
CA LEU A 172 -13.31 13.74 -20.42
C LEU A 172 -14.23 12.55 -20.76
N GLU A 173 -13.70 11.55 -21.46
CA GLU A 173 -14.44 10.33 -21.85
C GLU A 173 -14.80 9.43 -20.66
N LEU A 174 -14.01 9.50 -19.58
CA LEU A 174 -14.20 8.70 -18.38
C LEU A 174 -15.20 9.33 -17.41
N GLY A 175 -15.32 10.66 -17.41
CA GLY A 175 -16.29 11.39 -16.62
C GLY A 175 -16.09 11.23 -15.11
N VAL A 176 -17.21 11.14 -14.37
CA VAL A 176 -17.24 10.97 -12.92
C VAL A 176 -17.71 9.56 -12.57
N GLU A 177 -16.95 8.85 -11.74
CA GLU A 177 -17.34 7.52 -11.24
C GLU A 177 -17.21 7.42 -9.73
N TYR A 178 -17.95 6.48 -9.16
CA TYR A 178 -17.86 6.12 -7.74
C TYR A 178 -16.87 4.99 -7.53
N ILE A 179 -15.95 5.19 -6.59
CA ILE A 179 -14.84 4.28 -6.31
C ILE A 179 -14.89 3.91 -4.82
N MET A 180 -14.71 2.64 -4.51
CA MET A 180 -14.61 2.20 -3.10
C MET A 180 -13.24 2.56 -2.54
N VAL A 181 -13.22 3.11 -1.34
CA VAL A 181 -12.00 3.55 -0.62
C VAL A 181 -11.87 2.75 0.66
#